data_AF-A0A225VTK8-F1
#
_entry.id   AF-A0A225VTK8-F1
#
_cell.length_a   1.000
_cell.length_b   1.000
_cell.length_c   1.000
_cell.angle_alpha   90.00
_cell.angle_beta   90.00
_cell.angle_gamma   90.00
#
_symmetry.space_group_name_H-M   'P 1'
#
loop_
_entity.id
_entity.type
_entity.pdbx_description
1 polymer ?
#
loop_
_entity_poly.entity_id
_entity_poly.type
_entity_poly.pdbx_seq_one_letter_code
_entity_poly.pdbx_strand_id
1 'polypeptide(L)'
;MLDWIVEIWVNDAEQAAGKGHVHILAVVPDASNDGVFKVCGDPFFSQFPTVDEVNGWLQFPTLLPLTEHQMLYVRSSYKSIADQALSKVDQNRRKYAIIAGTPGIGKSVFVYYVMWRLIKEKKRVLLFDSVGTFYFDSTTMLTCSTLPDKSNLKFWSTDLWCLVDSLDPTGITALPYLRCSILLASTPRRDYIGEFRKLVPTPVVLYMPLWTKEELGAIVHLYPKALGK
;
A
#
# COMPACT_ATOMS: atom_id res chain seq x y z
N MET A 1 3.34 -15.22 -18.44
CA MET A 1 4.40 -16.23 -18.57
C MET A 1 5.65 -15.58 -18.01
N LEU A 2 5.94 -15.81 -16.73
CA LEU A 2 7.15 -15.33 -16.05
C LEU A 2 8.02 -16.57 -15.86
N ASP A 3 9.18 -16.60 -16.50
CA ASP A 3 10.14 -17.68 -16.37
C ASP A 3 10.71 -17.68 -14.95
N TRP A 4 10.45 -18.75 -14.21
CA TRP A 4 11.10 -19.07 -12.95
C TRP A 4 12.45 -19.70 -13.28
N ILE A 5 13.57 -19.06 -12.91
CA ILE A 5 14.85 -19.77 -12.92
C ILE A 5 14.87 -20.65 -11.67
N VAL A 6 14.64 -21.95 -11.86
CA VAL A 6 14.85 -22.97 -10.84
C VAL A 6 16.26 -23.51 -11.04
N GLU A 7 17.21 -23.12 -10.20
CA GLU A 7 18.49 -23.82 -10.12
C GLU A 7 18.30 -25.08 -9.27
N ILE A 8 18.40 -26.24 -9.91
CA ILE A 8 18.39 -27.54 -9.25
C ILE A 8 19.85 -27.95 -9.04
N TRP A 9 20.33 -27.85 -7.81
CA TRP A 9 21.59 -28.46 -7.42
C TRP A 9 21.30 -29.85 -6.85
N VAL A 10 21.76 -30.89 -7.56
CA VAL A 10 21.80 -32.25 -7.03
C VAL A 10 23.17 -32.43 -6.40
N ASN A 11 23.24 -32.67 -5.09
CA ASN A 11 24.49 -33.04 -4.45
C ASN A 11 24.89 -34.45 -4.93
N ASP A 12 26.00 -34.55 -5.66
CA ASP A 12 26.53 -35.81 -6.18
C ASP A 12 27.01 -36.79 -5.08
N ALA A 13 26.93 -36.41 -3.81
CA ALA A 13 27.31 -37.26 -2.68
C ALA A 13 26.19 -38.21 -2.19
N GLU A 14 24.95 -38.07 -2.67
CA GLU A 14 23.79 -38.83 -2.15
C GLU A 14 23.18 -39.85 -3.14
N GLN A 15 23.90 -40.21 -4.21
CA GLN A 15 23.41 -41.20 -5.18
C GLN A 15 23.45 -42.66 -4.72
N ALA A 16 23.90 -42.97 -3.50
CA ALA A 16 24.03 -44.36 -3.03
C ALA A 16 22.84 -44.90 -2.21
N ALA A 17 21.82 -44.10 -1.88
CA ALA A 17 20.76 -44.56 -0.96
C ALA A 17 19.35 -44.04 -1.28
N GLY A 18 18.86 -44.23 -2.51
CA GLY A 18 17.44 -44.48 -2.84
C GLY A 18 16.32 -43.57 -2.29
N LYS A 19 16.61 -42.40 -1.72
CA LYS A 19 15.64 -41.42 -1.20
C LYS A 19 16.18 -40.01 -1.39
N GLY A 20 16.04 -39.46 -2.60
CA GLY A 20 16.42 -38.07 -2.87
C GLY A 20 15.39 -37.12 -2.28
N HIS A 21 15.76 -36.39 -1.22
CA HIS A 21 15.02 -35.22 -0.78
C HIS A 21 15.44 -34.01 -1.62
N VAL A 22 14.54 -33.52 -2.47
CA VAL A 22 14.77 -32.30 -3.26
C VAL A 22 14.54 -31.09 -2.36
N HIS A 23 15.62 -30.40 -1.98
CA HIS A 23 15.54 -29.11 -1.33
C HIS A 23 15.34 -28.03 -2.38
N ILE A 24 14.09 -27.55 -2.53
CA ILE A 24 13.78 -26.41 -3.39
C ILE A 24 14.08 -25.13 -2.61
N LEU A 25 15.21 -24.49 -2.92
CA LEU A 25 15.50 -23.14 -2.45
C LEU A 25 14.86 -22.16 -3.44
N ALA A 26 13.68 -21.63 -3.10
CA ALA A 26 13.10 -20.52 -3.84
C ALA A 26 13.92 -19.25 -3.54
N VAL A 27 14.82 -18.87 -4.43
CA VAL A 27 15.52 -17.59 -4.35
C VAL A 27 14.52 -16.50 -4.76
N VAL A 28 13.88 -15.89 -3.76
CA VAL A 28 13.15 -14.64 -3.96
C VAL A 28 14.18 -13.59 -4.36
N PRO A 29 14.01 -12.85 -5.48
CA PRO A 29 14.94 -11.79 -5.84
C PRO A 29 14.90 -10.73 -4.73
N ASP A 30 15.99 -10.65 -3.97
CA ASP A 30 16.19 -9.63 -2.95
C ASP A 30 16.19 -8.25 -3.63
N ALA A 31 15.08 -7.53 -3.52
CA ALA A 31 15.05 -6.09 -3.80
C ALA A 31 15.84 -5.28 -2.75
N SER A 32 16.45 -5.95 -1.77
CA SER A 32 17.15 -5.39 -0.62
C SER A 32 18.63 -5.05 -0.86
N ASN A 33 19.23 -5.47 -1.99
CA ASN A 33 20.68 -5.50 -2.15
C ASN A 33 21.40 -4.15 -2.38
N ASP A 34 20.71 -3.01 -2.30
CA ASP A 34 21.37 -1.67 -2.35
C ASP A 34 21.52 -1.01 -0.97
N GLY A 35 21.10 -1.67 0.13
CA GLY A 35 21.19 -1.11 1.50
C GLY A 35 20.23 0.07 1.78
N VAL A 36 19.36 0.38 0.83
CA VAL A 36 18.36 1.47 0.89
C VAL A 36 17.21 1.14 1.85
N PHE A 37 16.85 -0.14 1.94
CA PHE A 37 15.75 -0.62 2.77
C PHE A 37 16.25 -1.19 4.08
N LYS A 38 15.54 -0.87 5.17
CA LYS A 38 15.75 -1.42 6.51
C LYS A 38 14.46 -2.01 7.03
N VAL A 39 14.55 -3.02 7.89
CA VAL A 39 13.37 -3.55 8.60
C VAL A 39 12.63 -2.39 9.28
N CYS A 40 11.31 -2.36 9.12
CA CYS A 40 10.48 -1.30 9.68
C CYS A 40 10.52 -1.36 11.22
N GLY A 41 11.18 -0.38 11.83
CA GLY A 41 11.20 -0.20 13.28
C GLY A 41 9.99 0.53 13.85
N ASP A 42 9.13 1.10 12.99
CA ASP A 42 7.92 1.77 13.44
C ASP A 42 6.90 0.73 13.95
N PRO A 43 6.43 0.86 15.21
CA PRO A 43 5.58 -0.14 15.85
C PRO A 43 4.14 -0.14 15.31
N PHE A 44 3.72 0.91 14.62
CA PHE A 44 2.43 0.95 13.94
C PHE A 44 2.50 0.30 12.56
N PHE A 45 3.48 0.66 11.72
CA PHE A 45 3.54 0.16 10.36
C PHE A 45 4.02 -1.29 10.27
N SER A 46 4.90 -1.74 11.18
CA SER A 46 5.43 -3.11 11.18
C SER A 46 4.36 -4.20 11.38
N GLN A 47 3.22 -3.88 11.99
CA GLN A 47 2.16 -4.84 12.28
C GLN A 47 1.14 -5.04 11.15
N PHE A 48 1.15 -4.22 10.10
CA PHE A 48 0.15 -4.32 9.01
C PHE A 48 -0.01 -5.74 8.42
N PRO A 49 1.08 -6.52 8.20
CA PRO A 49 0.95 -7.89 7.70
C PRO A 49 0.11 -8.82 8.61
N THR A 50 0.08 -8.56 9.92
CA THR A 50 -0.60 -9.40 10.92
C THR A 50 -2.00 -8.93 11.28
N VAL A 51 -2.40 -7.71 10.87
CA VAL A 51 -3.73 -7.13 11.17
C VAL A 51 -4.81 -7.80 10.32
N ASP A 52 -5.95 -8.13 10.89
CA ASP A 52 -7.11 -8.66 10.15
C ASP A 52 -8.34 -7.74 10.29
N GLU A 53 -9.28 -7.88 9.35
CA GLU A 53 -10.59 -7.22 9.46
C GLU A 53 -11.53 -8.11 10.27
N VAL A 54 -12.01 -7.61 11.41
CA VAL A 54 -12.96 -8.30 12.29
C VAL A 54 -14.16 -7.39 12.51
N ASN A 55 -15.36 -7.86 12.14
CA ASN A 55 -16.63 -7.13 12.30
C ASN A 55 -16.62 -5.70 11.72
N GLY A 56 -15.94 -5.49 10.59
CA GLY A 56 -15.83 -4.17 9.95
C GLY A 56 -14.77 -3.24 10.57
N TRP A 57 -13.84 -3.78 11.34
CA TRP A 57 -12.73 -3.02 11.94
C TRP A 57 -11.39 -3.67 11.64
N LEU A 58 -10.38 -2.85 11.32
CA LEU A 58 -8.99 -3.29 11.42
C LEU A 58 -8.51 -2.99 12.84
N GLN A 59 -7.98 -4.00 13.52
CA GLN A 59 -7.52 -3.90 14.89
C GLN A 59 -5.99 -3.94 14.94
N PHE A 60 -5.42 -2.93 15.59
CA PHE A 60 -3.98 -2.72 15.70
C PHE A 60 -3.56 -2.82 17.16
N PRO A 61 -2.51 -3.60 17.48
CA PRO A 61 -1.88 -3.59 18.81
C PRO A 61 -1.44 -2.20 19.29
N THR A 62 -1.06 -1.31 18.36
CA THR A 62 -0.58 0.05 18.67
C THR A 62 -1.51 1.13 18.10
N LEU A 63 -1.39 2.35 18.63
CA LEU A 63 -2.23 3.48 18.23
C LEU A 63 -1.92 3.91 16.79
N LEU A 64 -2.97 4.12 16.00
CA LEU A 64 -2.89 4.76 14.69
C LEU A 64 -2.37 6.20 14.83
N PRO A 65 -1.36 6.62 14.06
CA PRO A 65 -0.88 7.99 14.07
C PRO A 65 -1.95 9.05 13.75
N LEU A 66 -2.93 8.69 12.91
CA LEU A 66 -3.96 9.63 12.42
C LEU A 66 -5.14 9.80 13.39
N THR A 67 -5.43 8.79 14.20
CA THR A 67 -6.67 8.77 15.01
C THR A 67 -6.42 8.56 16.49
N GLU A 68 -5.19 8.24 16.90
CA GLU A 68 -4.83 7.93 18.30
C GLU A 68 -5.71 6.83 18.90
N HIS A 69 -6.12 5.87 18.05
CA HIS A 69 -6.93 4.72 18.45
C HIS A 69 -6.28 3.44 17.93
N GLN A 70 -6.60 2.30 18.52
CA GLN A 70 -6.12 0.98 18.10
C GLN A 70 -7.02 0.34 17.02
N MET A 71 -8.03 1.06 16.53
CA MET A 71 -9.01 0.51 15.59
C MET A 71 -9.29 1.48 14.45
N LEU A 72 -9.44 0.93 13.25
CA LEU A 72 -9.86 1.63 12.05
C LEU A 72 -11.20 1.07 11.58
N TYR A 73 -12.21 1.93 11.50
CA TYR A 73 -13.53 1.56 10.99
C TYR A 73 -13.50 1.40 9.46
N VAL A 74 -13.82 0.21 8.97
CA VAL A 74 -13.91 -0.09 7.55
C VAL A 74 -15.29 0.27 7.03
N ARG A 75 -15.40 1.47 6.46
CA ARG A 75 -16.63 1.94 5.81
C ARG A 75 -17.00 1.03 4.64
N SER A 76 -18.30 0.83 4.39
CA SER A 76 -18.75 0.09 3.20
C SER A 76 -18.26 0.76 1.90
N SER A 77 -18.19 2.09 1.90
CA SER A 77 -17.62 2.89 0.81
C SER A 77 -16.13 2.66 0.59
N TYR A 78 -15.36 2.28 1.62
CA TYR A 78 -13.95 1.95 1.43
C TYR A 78 -13.78 0.73 0.55
N LYS A 79 -14.60 -0.31 0.76
CA LYS A 79 -14.54 -1.55 -0.03
C LYS A 79 -14.80 -1.26 -1.51
N SER A 80 -15.92 -0.60 -1.82
CA SER A 80 -16.32 -0.30 -3.19
C SER A 80 -15.41 0.70 -3.91
N ILE A 81 -14.87 1.70 -3.20
CA ILE A 81 -13.89 2.64 -3.75
C ILE A 81 -12.56 1.92 -4.03
N ALA A 82 -12.08 1.09 -3.11
CA ALA A 82 -10.84 0.33 -3.30
C ALA A 82 -10.95 -0.66 -4.46
N ASP A 83 -12.09 -1.36 -4.61
CA ASP A 83 -12.33 -2.25 -5.75
C ASP A 83 -12.16 -1.52 -7.07
N GLN A 84 -12.78 -0.35 -7.21
CA GLN A 84 -12.68 0.48 -8.41
C GLN A 84 -11.28 1.04 -8.62
N ALA A 85 -10.66 1.58 -7.56
CA ALA A 85 -9.35 2.22 -7.62
C ALA A 85 -8.24 1.23 -8.01
N LEU A 86 -8.30 0.01 -7.47
CA LEU A 86 -7.28 -1.03 -7.64
C LEU A 86 -7.56 -1.95 -8.83
N SER A 87 -8.75 -1.86 -9.45
CA SER A 87 -9.11 -2.66 -10.61
C SER A 87 -8.18 -2.38 -11.81
N LYS A 88 -7.53 -3.44 -12.27
CA LYS A 88 -6.72 -3.47 -13.48
C LYS A 88 -7.31 -4.49 -14.45
N VAL A 89 -7.62 -4.03 -15.66
CA VAL A 89 -8.00 -4.93 -16.77
C VAL A 89 -6.78 -5.76 -17.21
N ASP A 90 -5.60 -5.15 -17.21
CA ASP A 90 -4.32 -5.78 -17.52
C ASP A 90 -3.35 -5.52 -16.35
N GLN A 91 -2.85 -6.59 -15.73
CA GLN A 91 -1.94 -6.50 -14.58
C GLN A 91 -0.59 -5.88 -14.94
N ASN A 92 -0.18 -5.97 -16.21
CA ASN A 92 1.05 -5.37 -16.73
C ASN A 92 0.88 -3.88 -17.04
N ARG A 93 -0.32 -3.32 -16.87
CA ARG A 93 -0.56 -1.89 -16.98
C ARG A 93 -0.55 -1.22 -15.61
N ARG A 94 0.03 -0.04 -15.58
CA ARG A 94 -0.06 0.90 -14.46
C ARG A 94 -1.47 1.49 -14.38
N LYS A 95 -1.92 1.77 -13.15
CA LYS A 95 -3.23 2.35 -12.85
C LYS A 95 -3.05 3.59 -11.99
N TYR A 96 -3.81 4.64 -12.29
CA TYR A 96 -3.85 5.85 -11.49
C TYR A 96 -5.25 6.07 -10.94
N ALA A 97 -5.34 6.39 -9.65
CA ALA A 97 -6.58 6.71 -8.97
C ALA A 97 -6.40 7.95 -8.08
N ILE A 98 -7.42 8.80 -8.04
CA ILE A 98 -7.50 9.96 -7.16
C ILE A 98 -8.73 9.79 -6.29
N ILE A 99 -8.53 9.78 -4.97
CA ILE A 99 -9.60 9.76 -3.98
C ILE A 99 -9.83 11.19 -3.52
N ALA A 100 -10.95 11.76 -3.97
CA ALA A 100 -11.38 13.11 -3.65
C ALA A 100 -12.47 13.10 -2.57
N GLY A 101 -12.62 14.22 -1.87
CA GLY A 101 -13.66 14.37 -0.86
C GLY A 101 -13.39 15.54 0.07
N THR A 102 -14.40 15.96 0.82
CA THR A 102 -14.29 17.07 1.77
C THR A 102 -13.21 16.82 2.82
N PRO A 103 -12.58 17.87 3.39
CA PRO A 103 -11.70 17.71 4.55
C PRO A 103 -12.39 16.95 5.68
N GLY A 104 -11.64 16.11 6.42
CA GLY A 104 -12.18 15.32 7.54
C GLY A 104 -12.98 14.06 7.16
N ILE A 105 -13.22 13.79 5.87
CA ILE A 105 -14.08 12.66 5.46
C ILE A 105 -13.44 11.26 5.56
N GLY A 106 -12.17 11.18 5.98
CA GLY A 106 -11.47 9.90 6.20
C GLY A 106 -10.53 9.45 5.07
N LYS A 107 -10.14 10.34 4.15
CA LYS A 107 -9.26 9.98 3.01
C LYS A 107 -7.90 9.40 3.43
N SER A 108 -7.24 10.02 4.42
CA SER A 108 -5.96 9.53 4.96
C SER A 108 -6.11 8.15 5.59
N VAL A 109 -7.17 7.95 6.37
CA VAL A 109 -7.52 6.64 6.97
C VAL A 109 -7.80 5.59 5.89
N PHE A 110 -8.46 5.97 4.79
CA PHE A 110 -8.66 5.10 3.64
C PHE A 110 -7.35 4.64 2.99
N VAL A 111 -6.31 5.47 2.97
CA VAL A 111 -4.99 5.05 2.46
C VAL A 111 -4.43 3.89 3.27
N TYR A 112 -4.57 3.92 4.61
CA TYR A 112 -4.17 2.79 5.46
C TYR A 112 -5.02 1.54 5.19
N TYR A 113 -6.32 1.69 4.96
CA TYR A 113 -7.17 0.57 4.54
C TYR A 113 -6.69 -0.05 3.21
N VAL A 114 -6.36 0.77 2.22
CA VAL A 114 -5.82 0.29 0.94
C VAL A 114 -4.47 -0.40 1.11
N MET A 115 -3.58 0.15 1.93
CA MET A 115 -2.29 -0.45 2.26
C MET A 115 -2.49 -1.86 2.85
N TRP A 116 -3.33 -1.97 3.88
CA TRP A 116 -3.67 -3.25 4.49
C TRP A 116 -4.22 -4.26 3.46
N ARG A 117 -5.15 -3.84 2.61
CA ARG A 117 -5.75 -4.70 1.59
C ARG A 117 -4.70 -5.22 0.60
N LEU A 118 -3.85 -4.33 0.07
CA LEU A 118 -2.79 -4.70 -0.86
C LEU A 118 -1.76 -5.66 -0.21
N ILE A 119 -1.44 -5.46 1.06
CA ILE A 119 -0.57 -6.36 1.85
C ILE A 119 -1.18 -7.76 1.97
N LYS A 120 -2.50 -7.84 2.25
CA LYS A 120 -3.21 -9.13 2.29
C LYS A 120 -3.24 -9.84 0.94
N GLU A 121 -3.28 -9.06 -0.14
CA GLU A 121 -3.14 -9.55 -1.51
C GLU A 121 -1.67 -9.83 -1.92
N LYS A 122 -0.71 -9.73 -0.99
CA LYS A 122 0.74 -9.94 -1.21
C LYS A 122 1.32 -9.06 -2.32
N LYS A 123 0.72 -7.88 -2.54
CA LYS A 123 1.20 -6.89 -3.50
C LYS A 123 2.27 -6.01 -2.89
N ARG A 124 3.20 -5.54 -3.72
CA ARG A 124 4.22 -4.58 -3.31
C ARG A 124 3.60 -3.19 -3.14
N VAL A 125 3.87 -2.54 -2.01
CA VAL A 125 3.27 -1.25 -1.64
C VAL A 125 4.34 -0.30 -1.14
N LEU A 126 4.38 0.91 -1.66
CA LEU A 126 5.21 2.01 -1.17
C LEU A 126 4.30 3.14 -0.69
N LEU A 127 4.23 3.35 0.62
CA LEU A 127 3.47 4.43 1.24
C LEU A 127 4.36 5.65 1.48
N PHE A 128 3.92 6.81 1.01
CA PHE A 128 4.44 8.12 1.37
C PHE A 128 3.54 8.71 2.45
N ASP A 129 3.97 8.61 3.71
CA ASP A 129 3.30 9.21 4.85
C ASP A 129 4.04 10.46 5.33
N SER A 130 3.33 11.31 6.07
CA SER A 130 3.90 12.46 6.78
C SER A 130 5.05 12.10 7.74
N VAL A 131 5.03 10.89 8.34
CA VAL A 131 6.06 10.45 9.29
C VAL A 131 7.20 9.65 8.66
N GLY A 132 7.08 9.27 7.38
CA GLY A 132 8.12 8.50 6.70
C GLY A 132 7.66 7.78 5.45
N THR A 133 8.58 7.02 4.85
CA THR A 133 8.30 6.16 3.68
C THR A 133 8.38 4.70 4.09
N PHE A 134 7.29 3.97 3.85
CA PHE A 134 7.13 2.57 4.24
C PHE A 134 6.95 1.70 3.01
N TYR A 135 7.66 0.57 2.96
CA TYR A 135 7.64 -0.33 1.82
C TYR A 135 7.31 -1.75 2.26
N PHE A 136 6.27 -2.34 1.70
CA PHE A 136 6.00 -3.76 1.83
C PHE A 136 6.45 -4.47 0.56
N ASP A 137 7.38 -5.41 0.70
CA ASP A 137 8.02 -6.10 -0.43
C ASP A 137 7.27 -7.33 -0.94
N SER A 138 6.06 -7.58 -0.42
CA SER A 138 5.23 -8.81 -0.49
C SER A 138 5.35 -9.73 0.73
N THR A 139 6.39 -9.58 1.54
CA THR A 139 6.65 -10.43 2.71
C THR A 139 6.84 -9.63 3.99
N THR A 140 7.68 -8.61 3.96
CA THR A 140 8.14 -7.86 5.13
C THR A 140 7.84 -6.38 5.00
N MET A 141 7.53 -5.73 6.13
CA MET A 141 7.45 -4.28 6.19
C MET A 141 8.85 -3.69 6.38
N LEU A 142 9.22 -2.79 5.49
CA LEU A 142 10.50 -2.12 5.41
C LEU A 142 10.28 -0.60 5.46
N THR A 143 11.35 0.12 5.73
CA THR A 143 11.43 1.59 5.68
C THR A 143 12.60 1.98 4.79
N CYS A 144 12.50 3.13 4.16
CA CYS A 144 13.63 3.74 3.47
C CYS A 144 13.69 5.24 3.75
N SER A 145 14.91 5.75 3.94
CA SER A 145 15.19 7.19 4.06
C SER A 145 15.42 7.86 2.70
N THR A 146 15.73 7.04 1.69
CA THR A 146 15.94 7.47 0.30
C THR A 146 15.22 6.49 -0.61
N LEU A 147 14.66 6.98 -1.72
CA LEU A 147 14.02 6.10 -2.71
C LEU A 147 15.08 5.35 -3.53
N PRO A 148 14.81 4.11 -3.97
CA PRO A 148 15.68 3.41 -4.91
C PRO A 148 15.92 4.23 -6.17
N ASP A 149 17.08 4.01 -6.79
CA ASP A 149 17.44 4.70 -8.03
C ASP A 149 16.33 4.59 -9.08
N LYS A 150 16.00 5.69 -9.76
CA LYS A 150 14.90 5.75 -10.74
C LYS A 150 15.07 4.73 -11.87
N SER A 151 16.31 4.35 -12.20
CA SER A 151 16.66 3.37 -13.22
C SER A 151 16.47 1.92 -12.77
N ASN A 152 16.24 1.64 -11.47
CA ASN A 152 15.98 0.30 -10.96
C ASN A 152 14.61 -0.21 -11.45
N LEU A 153 14.60 -0.81 -12.64
CA LEU A 153 13.40 -1.33 -13.31
C LEU A 153 12.77 -2.53 -12.61
N LYS A 154 13.54 -3.26 -11.80
CA LYS A 154 13.01 -4.37 -11.00
C LYS A 154 12.17 -3.85 -9.85
N PHE A 155 12.62 -2.77 -9.21
CA PHE A 155 11.87 -2.12 -8.15
C PHE A 155 10.71 -1.29 -8.72
N TRP A 156 10.97 -0.42 -9.70
CA TRP A 156 9.97 0.46 -10.27
C TRP A 156 9.22 -0.23 -11.42
N SER A 157 8.16 -0.94 -11.06
CA SER A 157 7.37 -1.77 -11.96
C SER A 157 5.87 -1.58 -11.77
N THR A 158 5.06 -2.06 -12.72
CA THR A 158 3.62 -1.78 -12.75
C THR A 158 2.84 -2.46 -11.62
N ASP A 159 3.37 -3.54 -11.03
CA ASP A 159 2.84 -4.23 -9.85
C ASP A 159 3.06 -3.45 -8.54
N LEU A 160 4.01 -2.53 -8.48
CA LEU A 160 4.22 -1.65 -7.33
C LEU A 160 3.09 -0.62 -7.24
N TRP A 161 2.44 -0.58 -6.08
CA TRP A 161 1.47 0.46 -5.73
C TRP A 161 2.12 1.53 -4.86
N CYS A 162 2.21 2.75 -5.38
CA CYS A 162 2.58 3.92 -4.58
C CYS A 162 1.31 4.56 -4.02
N LEU A 163 1.24 4.63 -2.69
CA LEU A 163 0.15 5.27 -1.96
C LEU A 163 0.63 6.63 -1.47
N VAL A 164 -0.08 7.68 -1.84
CA VAL A 164 0.31 9.06 -1.54
C VAL A 164 -0.85 9.76 -0.85
N ASP A 165 -0.59 10.34 0.32
CA ASP A 165 -1.55 11.21 1.00
C ASP A 165 -1.14 12.67 0.85
N SER A 166 -2.03 13.47 0.26
CA SER A 166 -1.99 14.94 0.24
C SER A 166 -0.77 15.60 -0.43
N LEU A 167 0.08 14.82 -1.10
CA LEU A 167 1.22 15.28 -1.91
C LEU A 167 0.98 15.00 -3.41
N ASP A 168 1.38 15.91 -4.31
CA ASP A 168 1.36 15.62 -5.75
C ASP A 168 2.44 14.57 -6.08
N PRO A 169 2.07 13.39 -6.61
CA PRO A 169 3.06 12.38 -6.99
C PRO A 169 4.09 12.87 -8.01
N THR A 170 3.74 13.84 -8.88
CA THR A 170 4.67 14.40 -9.86
C THR A 170 5.70 15.34 -9.25
N GLY A 171 5.42 15.86 -8.05
CA GLY A 171 6.34 16.70 -7.27
C GLY A 171 7.27 15.92 -6.34
N ILE A 172 7.05 14.60 -6.18
CA ILE A 172 7.90 13.76 -5.33
C ILE A 172 9.23 13.50 -6.06
N THR A 173 10.29 14.14 -5.58
CA THR A 173 11.65 13.90 -6.05
C THR A 173 11.98 12.41 -5.97
N ALA A 174 12.73 11.92 -6.95
CA ALA A 174 13.11 10.50 -7.05
C ALA A 174 11.97 9.50 -7.38
N LEU A 175 10.68 9.88 -7.37
CA LEU A 175 9.58 8.96 -7.74
C LEU A 175 9.41 8.86 -9.27
N PRO A 176 9.70 7.73 -9.93
CA PRO A 176 9.40 7.54 -11.35
C PRO A 176 7.93 7.15 -11.53
N TYR A 177 7.02 8.11 -11.32
CA TYR A 177 5.56 7.91 -11.32
C TYR A 177 5.00 7.27 -12.62
N LEU A 178 5.74 7.34 -13.73
CA LEU A 178 5.43 6.65 -14.99
C LEU A 178 5.73 5.14 -14.99
N ARG A 179 6.24 4.56 -13.91
CA ARG A 179 6.60 3.12 -13.88
C ARG A 179 5.71 2.29 -12.96
N CYS A 180 5.08 2.93 -11.98
CA CYS A 180 4.25 2.28 -10.96
C CYS A 180 2.77 2.62 -11.11
N SER A 181 1.93 1.91 -10.33
CA SER A 181 0.54 2.30 -10.11
C SER A 181 0.48 3.27 -8.93
N ILE A 182 -0.43 4.23 -8.96
CA ILE A 182 -0.51 5.30 -7.96
C ILE A 182 -1.94 5.48 -7.48
N LEU A 183 -2.14 5.47 -6.17
CA LEU A 183 -3.35 5.95 -5.53
C LEU A 183 -3.03 7.20 -4.73
N LEU A 184 -3.69 8.29 -5.09
CA LEU A 184 -3.55 9.59 -4.44
C LEU A 184 -4.81 9.91 -3.64
N ALA A 185 -4.70 10.03 -2.32
CA ALA A 185 -5.71 10.67 -1.50
C ALA A 185 -5.46 12.18 -1.48
N SER A 186 -6.42 12.98 -1.93
CA SER A 186 -6.24 14.44 -1.95
C SER A 186 -7.54 15.18 -1.68
N THR A 187 -7.42 16.39 -1.13
CA THR A 187 -8.55 17.30 -1.07
C THR A 187 -8.82 17.87 -2.46
N PRO A 188 -10.07 18.23 -2.80
CA PRO A 188 -10.44 18.65 -4.16
C PRO A 188 -9.80 19.97 -4.65
N ARG A 189 -8.86 20.58 -3.92
CA ARG A 189 -8.13 21.77 -4.37
C ARG A 189 -7.31 21.40 -5.62
N ARG A 190 -7.81 21.87 -6.77
CA ARG A 190 -7.41 21.42 -8.11
C ARG A 190 -5.97 21.81 -8.48
N ASP A 191 -5.44 22.85 -7.87
CA ASP A 191 -4.21 23.49 -8.32
C ASP A 191 -2.96 22.66 -8.01
N TYR A 192 -3.01 21.79 -6.99
CA TYR A 192 -1.87 21.02 -6.53
C TYR A 192 -1.72 19.63 -7.16
N ILE A 193 -2.68 19.16 -7.98
CA ILE A 193 -2.62 17.81 -8.57
C ILE A 193 -2.88 17.83 -10.08
N GLY A 194 -2.74 19.02 -10.68
CA GLY A 194 -3.09 19.30 -12.07
C GLY A 194 -2.29 18.44 -13.05
N GLU A 195 -0.99 18.26 -12.79
CA GLU A 195 -0.12 17.45 -13.65
C GLU A 195 -0.42 15.97 -13.53
N PHE A 196 -0.64 15.47 -12.31
CA PHE A 196 -1.06 14.08 -12.11
C PHE A 196 -2.36 13.74 -12.85
N ARG A 197 -3.35 14.65 -12.85
CA ARG A 197 -4.63 14.48 -13.58
C ARG A 197 -4.47 14.39 -15.09
N LYS A 198 -3.41 14.95 -15.66
CA LYS A 198 -3.14 14.94 -17.11
C LYS A 198 -2.37 13.70 -17.57
N LEU A 199 -1.94 12.84 -16.64
CA LEU A 199 -1.17 11.65 -17.00
C LEU A 199 -1.98 10.66 -17.83
N VAL A 200 -1.26 9.81 -18.56
CA VAL A 200 -1.80 8.65 -19.28
C VAL A 200 -1.32 7.39 -18.57
N PRO A 201 -2.18 6.39 -18.25
CA PRO A 201 -3.63 6.44 -18.40
C PRO A 201 -4.25 7.53 -17.52
N THR A 202 -5.37 8.11 -17.97
CA THR A 202 -6.06 9.15 -17.19
C THR A 202 -6.44 8.61 -15.81
N PRO A 203 -6.09 9.31 -14.71
CA PRO A 203 -6.46 8.86 -13.38
C PRO A 203 -7.98 8.77 -13.22
N VAL A 204 -8.46 7.68 -12.64
CA VAL A 204 -9.87 7.59 -12.25
C VAL A 204 -10.09 8.43 -11.00
N VAL A 205 -11.07 9.33 -11.03
CA VAL A 205 -11.40 10.17 -9.86
C VAL A 205 -12.60 9.55 -9.16
N LEU A 206 -12.42 9.17 -7.90
CA LEU A 206 -13.44 8.57 -7.05
C LEU A 206 -13.72 9.51 -5.88
N TYR A 207 -14.99 9.71 -5.57
CA TYR A 207 -15.41 10.61 -4.50
C TYR A 207 -15.81 9.82 -3.27
N MET A 208 -15.15 10.11 -2.15
CA MET A 208 -15.51 9.54 -0.86
C MET A 208 -16.83 10.16 -0.37
N PRO A 209 -17.85 9.34 -0.07
CA PRO A 209 -19.14 9.84 0.37
C PRO A 209 -19.06 10.41 1.78
N LEU A 210 -20.06 11.24 2.13
CA LEU A 210 -20.27 11.71 3.50
C LEU A 210 -20.45 10.52 4.45
N TRP A 211 -20.14 10.73 5.73
CA TRP A 211 -20.42 9.76 6.78
C TRP A 211 -21.93 9.60 6.94
N THR A 212 -22.43 8.36 7.00
CA THR A 212 -23.84 8.11 7.33
C THR A 212 -24.06 8.20 8.84
N LYS A 213 -25.33 8.33 9.26
CA LYS A 213 -25.66 8.36 10.70
C LYS A 213 -25.27 7.06 11.40
N GLU A 214 -25.40 5.94 10.71
CA GLU A 214 -25.06 4.61 11.21
C GLU A 214 -23.54 4.48 11.37
N GLU A 215 -22.76 4.94 10.39
CA GLU A 215 -21.30 4.97 10.49
C GLU A 215 -20.84 5.86 11.66
N LEU A 216 -21.42 7.05 11.82
CA LEU A 216 -21.14 7.95 12.94
C LEU A 216 -21.51 7.31 14.30
N GLY A 217 -22.66 6.64 14.36
CA GLY A 217 -23.09 5.90 15.55
C GLY A 217 -22.13 4.75 15.91
N ALA A 218 -21.52 4.10 14.91
CA ALA A 218 -20.52 3.05 15.16
C ALA A 218 -19.23 3.61 15.76
N ILE A 219 -18.79 4.81 15.36
CA ILE A 219 -17.50 5.39 15.78
C ILE A 219 -17.60 6.39 16.93
N VAL A 220 -18.80 6.79 17.37
CA VAL A 220 -19.00 7.85 18.37
C VAL A 220 -18.21 7.63 19.66
N HIS A 221 -18.13 6.38 20.12
CA HIS A 221 -17.43 6.01 21.35
C HIS A 221 -15.92 6.26 21.28
N LEU A 222 -15.34 6.31 20.08
CA LEU A 222 -13.94 6.67 19.86
C LEU A 222 -13.74 8.19 19.90
N TYR A 223 -14.74 8.96 19.47
CA TYR A 223 -14.67 10.41 19.35
C TYR A 223 -15.76 11.14 20.17
N PRO A 224 -15.81 10.96 21.50
CA PRO A 224 -16.89 11.52 22.33
C PRO A 224 -16.94 13.06 22.29
N LYS A 225 -15.83 13.73 21.95
CA LYS A 225 -15.72 15.19 21.87
C LYS A 225 -16.14 15.77 20.50
N ALA A 226 -16.29 14.94 19.46
CA ALA A 226 -16.58 15.42 18.10
C ALA A 226 -18.08 15.71 17.86
N LEU A 227 -18.97 15.24 18.74
CA LEU A 227 -20.43 15.44 18.64
C LEU A 227 -20.97 16.54 19.57
N GLY A 228 -20.10 17.27 20.26
CA GLY A 228 -20.48 18.30 21.22
C GLY A 228 -20.21 19.71 20.72
N LYS A 229 -21.20 20.32 20.06
CA LYS A 229 -21.62 21.72 20.20
C LYS A 229 -23.03 21.89 19.66
#